data_AF-B1Y8X3-F1
#
_entry.id   AF-B1Y8X3-F1
#
_cell.length_a   1.000
_cell.length_b   1.000
_cell.length_c   1.000
_cell.angle_alpha   90.00
_cell.angle_beta   90.00
_cell.angle_gamma   90.00
#
_symmetry.space_group_name_H-M   'P 1'
#
loop_
_entity.id
_entity.type
_entity.pdbx_description
1 polymer ?
#
loop_
_entity_poly.entity_id
_entity_poly.type
_entity_poly.pdbx_seq_one_letter_code
_entity_poly.pdbx_strand_id
1 'polypeptide(L)' 'MCVAFVVAVVHVLGVHAYSFLRYGVDPHDDVETAVKKLEAKAPHLARFLREVATF' A
#
# COMPACT_ATOMS: atom_id res chain seq x y z
N MET A 1 -11.75 19.01 12.68
CA MET A 1 -11.49 17.55 12.74
C MET A 1 -10.96 17.16 11.37
N CYS A 2 -9.67 16.85 11.25
CA CYS A 2 -9.13 16.36 9.98
C CYS A 2 -9.57 14.90 9.82
N VAL A 3 -10.36 14.60 8.80
CA VAL A 3 -10.71 13.22 8.44
C VAL A 3 -9.46 12.61 7.81
N ALA A 4 -8.74 11.76 8.53
CA ALA A 4 -7.71 10.92 7.93
C ALA A 4 -8.43 9.87 7.07
N PHE A 5 -8.50 10.09 5.76
CA PHE A 5 -9.06 9.10 4.86
C PHE A 5 -8.08 7.92 4.82
N VAL A 6 -8.50 6.78 5.37
CA VAL A 6 -7.74 5.54 5.30
C VAL A 6 -7.86 5.02 3.87
N VAL A 7 -6.87 5.33 3.04
CA VAL A 7 -6.84 4.92 1.64
C VAL A 7 -6.33 3.48 1.57
N ALA A 8 -7.17 2.58 1.05
CA ALA A 8 -6.78 1.21 0.75
C ALA A 8 -5.84 1.15 -0.48
N VAL A 9 -4.93 0.18 -0.52
CA VAL A 9 -3.99 -0.01 -1.63
C VAL A 9 -4.70 -0.12 -2.99
N VAL A 10 -5.87 -0.78 -3.04
CA VAL A 10 -6.69 -0.90 -4.25
C VAL A 10 -7.18 0.44 -4.80
N HIS A 11 -7.34 1.47 -3.96
CA HIS A 11 -7.70 2.80 -4.44
C HIS A 11 -6.52 3.55 -5.08
N VAL A 12 -5.28 3.21 -4.71
CA VAL A 12 -4.06 3.81 -5.26
C VAL A 12 -3.60 3.09 -6.53
N LEU A 13 -3.60 1.75 -6.51
CA LEU A 13 -3.01 0.91 -7.56
C LEU A 13 -4.04 0.22 -8.46
N GLY A 14 -5.33 0.29 -8.13
CA GLY A 14 -6.37 -0.47 -8.82
C GLY A 14 -6.06 -1.97 -8.81
N VAL A 15 -6.21 -2.62 -9.96
CA VAL A 15 -5.94 -4.05 -10.14
C VAL A 15 -4.49 -4.45 -9.81
N HIS A 16 -3.54 -3.52 -9.91
CA HIS A 16 -2.14 -3.82 -9.63
C HIS A 16 -1.86 -4.13 -8.16
N ALA A 17 -2.77 -3.75 -7.24
CA ALA A 17 -2.70 -4.08 -5.81
C ALA A 17 -2.57 -5.59 -5.55
N TYR A 18 -3.21 -6.43 -6.39
CA TYR A 18 -3.13 -7.89 -6.27
C TYR A 18 -1.72 -8.45 -6.48
N SER A 19 -0.82 -7.68 -7.13
CA SER A 19 0.59 -8.05 -7.26
C SER A 19 1.31 -8.08 -5.91
N PHE A 20 0.77 -7.43 -4.87
CA PHE A 20 1.37 -7.39 -3.55
C PHE A 20 0.94 -8.54 -2.63
N LEU A 21 -0.03 -9.38 -3.06
CA LEU A 21 -0.44 -10.58 -2.31
C LEU A 21 0.75 -11.51 -2.02
N ARG A 22 1.69 -11.64 -2.96
CA ARG A 22 2.90 -12.46 -2.77
C ARG A 22 3.83 -11.97 -1.66
N TYR A 23 3.65 -10.72 -1.22
CA TYR A 23 4.37 -10.13 -0.09
C TYR A 23 3.55 -10.15 1.19
N GLY A 24 2.30 -10.61 1.15
CA GLY A 24 1.39 -10.67 2.30
C GLY A 24 0.57 -9.39 2.52
N VAL A 25 0.51 -8.50 1.53
CA VAL A 25 -0.36 -7.32 1.52
C VAL A 25 -1.71 -7.71 0.94
N ASP A 26 -2.79 -7.41 1.66
CA ASP A 26 -4.15 -7.48 1.15
C ASP A 26 -4.46 -6.20 0.35
N PRO A 27 -5.11 -6.25 -0.83
CA PRO A 27 -5.49 -5.06 -1.58
C PRO A 27 -6.35 -4.05 -0.79
N HIS A 28 -7.06 -4.51 0.24
CA HIS A 28 -7.89 -3.70 1.12
C HIS A 28 -7.15 -3.21 2.37
N ASP A 29 -5.89 -3.61 2.59
CA ASP A 29 -5.05 -2.99 3.61
C ASP A 29 -4.95 -1.49 3.32
N ASP A 30 -4.90 -0.69 4.39
CA ASP A 30 -4.49 0.69 4.26
C ASP A 30 -3.02 0.80 3.81
N VAL A 31 -2.68 1.93 3.17
CA VAL A 31 -1.34 2.17 2.64
C VAL A 31 -0.25 2.03 3.72
N GLU A 32 -0.48 2.46 4.96
CA GLU A 32 0.53 2.39 6.02
C GLU A 32 0.80 0.93 6.45
N THR A 33 -0.26 0.14 6.62
CA THR A 33 -0.17 -1.30 6.89
C THR A 33 0.53 -2.04 5.76
N ALA A 34 0.18 -1.75 4.51
CA ALA A 34 0.82 -2.34 3.35
C ALA A 34 2.32 -2.01 3.26
N VAL A 35 2.69 -0.74 3.53
CA VAL A 35 4.09 -0.31 3.57
C VAL A 35 4.87 -1.08 4.64
N LYS A 36 4.35 -1.21 5.86
CA LYS A 36 5.00 -1.99 6.93
C LYS A 36 5.22 -3.45 6.54
N LYS A 37 4.23 -4.08 5.89
CA LYS A 37 4.34 -5.45 5.37
C LYS A 37 5.39 -5.57 4.26
N LEU A 38 5.49 -4.56 3.39
CA LEU A 38 6.46 -4.53 2.29
C LEU A 38 7.89 -4.25 2.77
N GLU A 39 8.11 -3.44 3.81
CA GLU A 39 9.45 -3.11 4.31
C GLU A 39 10.26 -4.35 4.67
N ALA A 40 9.62 -5.37 5.24
CA ALA A 40 10.28 -6.60 5.64
C ALA A 40 10.73 -7.49 4.47
N LYS A 41 10.10 -7.40 3.29
CA LYS A 41 10.30 -8.34 2.17
C LYS A 41 10.72 -7.69 0.86
N ALA A 42 10.28 -6.48 0.60
CA ALA A 42 10.46 -5.73 -0.63
C ALA A 42 10.48 -4.20 -0.35
N PRO A 43 11.55 -3.68 0.27
CA PRO A 43 11.64 -2.27 0.69
C PRO A 43 11.53 -1.28 -0.48
N HIS A 44 11.91 -1.69 -1.69
CA HIS A 44 11.72 -0.89 -2.91
C HIS A 44 10.23 -0.70 -3.25
N LEU A 45 9.38 -1.69 -2.99
CA LEU A 45 7.93 -1.58 -3.18
C LEU A 45 7.27 -0.76 -2.08
N ALA A 46 7.76 -0.84 -0.85
CA ALA A 46 7.34 0.06 0.23
C ALA A 46 7.60 1.52 -0.14
N ARG A 47 8.79 1.81 -0.70
CA ARG A 47 9.14 3.16 -1.19
C ARG A 47 8.24 3.60 -2.33
N PHE A 48 8.07 2.75 -3.34
CA PHE A 48 7.16 3.02 -4.46
C PHE A 48 5.74 3.33 -3.98
N LEU A 49 5.18 2.49 -3.10
CA LEU A 49 3.82 2.67 -2.60
C LEU A 49 3.64 4.00 -1.84
N ARG A 50 4.64 4.43 -1.05
CA ARG A 50 4.64 5.75 -0.41
C ARG A 50 4.63 6.88 -1.43
N GLU A 51 5.48 6.79 -2.46
CA GLU A 51 5.61 7.81 -3.50
C GLU A 51 4.27 7.97 -4.26
N VAL A 52 3.63 6.87 -4.68
CA VAL A 52 2.38 6.94 -5.45
C VAL A 52 1.15 7.30 -4.62
N ALA A 53 1.13 7.02 -3.31
CA ALA A 53 0.01 7.37 -2.43
C ALA A 53 0.01 8.86 -2.01
N THR A 54 1.04 9.62 -2.37
CA THR A 54 1.17 11.06 -2.05
C THR A 54 0.62 11.95 -3.17
N PHE A 55 0.30 11.39 -4.35
CA PHE A 55 -0.33 12.07 -5.49
C PHE A 55 -1.85 11.97 -5.43
#